data_AF-A0A536XS99-F1
#
_entry.id   AF-A0A536XS99-F1
#
_cell.length_a   1.000
_cell.length_b   1.000
_cell.length_c   1.000
_cell.angle_alpha   90.00
_cell.angle_beta   90.00
_cell.angle_gamma   90.00
#
_symmetry.space_group_name_H-M   'P 1'
#
loop_
_entity.id
_entity.type
_entity.pdbx_description
1 polymer ?
#
loop_
_entity_poly.entity_id
_entity_poly.type
_entity_poly.pdbx_seq_one_letter_code
_entity_poly.pdbx_strand_id
1 'polypeptide(L)'
;LTNCRLFPNMFPMKRQVQIACDTAKGAVARLAGVEVPKHEDTEETFAELKARIAKTVDFIQSIKPAQVDGSEEKNIHLKLGPREVDYKGVQYLLGHAIPNFYFHVTTAYDILRHNGVELAKRDYLANP
;
A
#
# COMPACT_ATOMS: atom_id res chain seq x y z
N LEU A 1 19.01 -7.40 2.11
CA LEU A 1 18.16 -6.54 1.25
C LEU A 1 16.95 -5.94 1.99
N THR A 2 16.26 -6.67 2.87
CA THR A 2 15.05 -6.18 3.57
C THR A 2 15.26 -4.92 4.42
N ASN A 3 16.48 -4.67 4.91
CA ASN A 3 16.87 -3.47 5.66
C ASN A 3 17.51 -2.35 4.82
N CYS A 4 17.70 -2.56 3.51
CA CYS A 4 18.28 -1.54 2.63
C CYS A 4 17.33 -0.35 2.45
N ARG A 5 17.86 0.85 2.22
CA ARG A 5 17.11 2.10 2.01
C ARG A 5 17.85 2.99 1.00
N LEU A 6 17.13 3.90 0.34
CA LEU A 6 17.72 4.83 -0.63
C LEU A 6 18.44 6.02 0.05
N PHE A 7 17.99 6.40 1.24
CA PHE A 7 18.53 7.52 1.98
C PHE A 7 18.39 7.27 3.50
N PRO A 8 19.30 7.81 4.36
CA PRO A 8 19.29 7.50 5.80
C PRO A 8 17.94 7.69 6.51
N ASN A 9 17.20 8.76 6.18
CA ASN A 9 15.90 9.06 6.78
C ASN A 9 14.69 8.44 6.06
N MET A 10 14.90 7.70 4.97
CA MET A 10 13.84 6.96 4.29
C MET A 10 13.64 5.59 4.94
N PHE A 11 12.40 5.11 4.91
CA PHE A 11 12.08 3.78 5.39
C PHE A 11 12.79 2.67 4.58
N PRO A 12 13.18 1.56 5.23
CA PRO A 12 13.84 0.44 4.56
C PRO A 12 12.86 -0.38 3.70
N MET A 13 13.41 -1.24 2.84
CA MET A 13 12.69 -2.09 1.89
C MET A 13 11.47 -2.80 2.49
N LYS A 14 11.63 -3.47 3.65
CA LYS A 14 10.51 -4.16 4.30
C LYS A 14 9.36 -3.19 4.59
N ARG A 15 9.67 -2.00 5.11
CA ARG A 15 8.66 -1.01 5.48
C ARG A 15 7.97 -0.40 4.27
N GLN A 16 8.66 -0.26 3.13
CA GLN A 16 8.03 0.15 1.87
C GLN A 16 6.94 -0.85 1.44
N VAL A 17 7.22 -2.15 1.52
CA VAL A 17 6.23 -3.20 1.19
C VAL A 17 5.07 -3.21 2.19
N GLN A 18 5.36 -3.08 3.48
CA GLN A 18 4.34 -3.03 4.53
C GLN A 18 3.36 -1.88 4.30
N ILE A 19 3.88 -0.67 4.06
CA ILE A 19 3.03 0.51 3.82
C ILE A 19 2.25 0.38 2.51
N ALA A 20 2.86 -0.13 1.43
CA ALA A 20 2.11 -0.37 0.19
C ALA A 20 0.91 -1.31 0.42
N CYS A 21 1.10 -2.38 1.20
CA CYS A 21 0.03 -3.29 1.58
C CYS A 21 -1.04 -2.61 2.44
N ASP A 22 -0.64 -1.78 3.41
CA ASP A 22 -1.55 -1.05 4.30
C ASP A 22 -2.37 0.01 3.57
N THR A 23 -1.74 0.73 2.65
CA THR A 23 -2.42 1.71 1.80
C THR A 23 -3.44 1.01 0.91
N ALA A 24 -3.09 -0.11 0.27
CA ALA A 24 -4.01 -0.85 -0.60
C ALA A 24 -5.23 -1.41 0.18
N LYS A 25 -5.01 -2.21 1.23
CA LYS A 25 -6.13 -2.77 2.02
C LYS A 25 -6.95 -1.67 2.69
N GLY A 26 -6.30 -0.63 3.19
CA GLY A 26 -6.95 0.47 3.88
C GLY A 26 -7.81 1.32 2.96
N ALA A 27 -7.39 1.53 1.71
CA ALA A 27 -8.19 2.24 0.72
C ALA A 27 -9.49 1.49 0.41
N VAL A 28 -9.36 0.21 0.06
CA VAL A 28 -10.53 -0.63 -0.29
C VAL A 28 -11.47 -0.77 0.89
N ALA A 29 -10.97 -1.07 2.10
CA ALA A 29 -11.80 -1.23 3.28
C ALA A 29 -12.60 0.04 3.64
N ARG A 30 -11.95 1.21 3.62
CA ARG A 30 -12.59 2.48 3.96
C ARG A 30 -13.69 2.86 2.96
N LEU A 31 -13.41 2.71 1.67
CA LEU A 31 -14.40 2.97 0.62
C LEU A 31 -15.57 1.98 0.74
N ALA A 32 -15.27 0.69 0.91
CA ALA A 32 -16.25 -0.37 1.12
C ALA A 32 -17.05 -0.27 2.43
N GLY A 33 -16.58 0.53 3.39
CA GLY A 33 -17.24 0.70 4.70
C GLY A 33 -17.11 -0.49 5.62
N VAL A 34 -16.05 -1.27 5.45
CA VAL A 34 -15.72 -2.39 6.33
C VAL A 34 -14.55 -2.03 7.23
N GLU A 35 -14.37 -2.79 8.30
CA GLU A 35 -13.21 -2.63 9.18
C GLU A 35 -11.90 -2.89 8.42
N VAL A 36 -10.89 -2.06 8.66
CA VAL A 36 -9.56 -2.25 8.08
C VAL A 36 -8.86 -3.41 8.80
N PRO A 37 -8.48 -4.51 8.11
CA PRO A 37 -7.79 -5.61 8.77
C PRO A 37 -6.44 -5.18 9.34
N LYS A 38 -6.17 -5.54 10.60
CA LYS A 38 -4.87 -5.29 11.25
C LYS A 38 -3.85 -6.33 10.82
N HIS A 39 -2.72 -5.87 10.29
CA HIS A 39 -1.55 -6.71 10.01
C HIS A 39 -0.41 -6.15 10.86
N GLU A 40 0.19 -6.99 11.70
CA GLU A 40 1.33 -6.59 12.53
C GLU A 40 2.59 -6.44 11.67
N ASP A 41 3.36 -5.38 11.88
CA ASP A 41 4.56 -5.04 11.10
C ASP A 41 5.80 -5.82 11.59
N THR A 42 5.68 -7.14 11.70
CA THR A 42 6.69 -8.04 12.30
C THR A 42 7.54 -8.78 11.27
N GLU A 43 7.30 -8.57 9.97
CA GLU A 43 8.00 -9.28 8.90
C GLU A 43 9.48 -8.86 8.80
N GLU A 44 10.37 -9.84 8.78
CA GLU A 44 11.83 -9.63 8.67
C GLU A 44 12.42 -10.23 7.39
N THR A 45 11.74 -11.22 6.81
CA THR A 45 12.17 -11.98 5.64
C THR A 45 11.32 -11.69 4.41
N PHE A 46 11.85 -11.98 3.21
CA PHE A 46 11.08 -11.88 1.98
C PHE A 46 9.90 -12.86 1.91
N ALA A 47 10.00 -14.02 2.56
CA ALA A 47 8.91 -14.99 2.61
C ALA A 47 7.71 -14.42 3.37
N GLU A 48 7.95 -13.79 4.51
CA GLU A 48 6.91 -13.12 5.31
C GLU A 48 6.32 -11.91 4.56
N LEU A 49 7.15 -11.11 3.89
CA LEU A 49 6.67 -9.99 3.07
C LEU A 49 5.78 -10.47 1.91
N LYS A 50 6.15 -11.57 1.24
CA LYS A 50 5.31 -12.20 0.21
C LYS A 50 4.00 -12.71 0.79
N ALA A 51 4.03 -13.32 1.98
CA ALA A 51 2.82 -13.77 2.67
C ALA A 51 1.90 -12.60 3.04
N ARG A 52 2.46 -11.44 3.46
CA ARG A 52 1.69 -10.22 3.68
C ARG A 52 1.01 -9.74 2.41
N ILE A 53 1.73 -9.71 1.28
CA ILE A 53 1.18 -9.30 -0.02
C ILE A 53 0.01 -10.23 -0.40
N ALA A 54 0.19 -11.54 -0.32
CA ALA A 54 -0.85 -12.52 -0.61
C ALA A 54 -2.10 -12.28 0.26
N LYS A 55 -1.92 -12.16 1.58
CA LYS A 55 -3.01 -11.85 2.51
C LYS A 55 -3.74 -10.55 2.18
N THR A 56 -3.02 -9.51 1.78
CA THR A 56 -3.61 -8.23 1.36
C THR A 56 -4.42 -8.38 0.06
N VAL A 57 -3.90 -9.14 -0.92
CA VAL A 57 -4.60 -9.43 -2.18
C VAL A 57 -5.88 -10.23 -1.91
N ASP A 58 -5.80 -11.29 -1.10
CA ASP A 58 -6.96 -12.12 -0.73
C ASP A 58 -8.06 -11.28 -0.07
N PHE A 59 -7.67 -10.37 0.84
CA PHE A 59 -8.64 -9.46 1.45
C PHE A 59 -9.30 -8.55 0.40
N ILE A 60 -8.53 -7.90 -0.47
CA ILE A 60 -9.08 -7.01 -1.51
C ILE A 60 -10.02 -7.77 -2.45
N GLN A 61 -9.66 -8.99 -2.83
CA GLN A 61 -10.49 -9.86 -3.69
C GLN A 61 -11.79 -10.30 -3.03
N SER A 62 -11.87 -10.28 -1.69
CA SER A 62 -13.11 -10.62 -0.97
C SER A 62 -14.14 -9.48 -0.97
N ILE A 63 -13.74 -8.25 -1.34
CA ILE A 63 -14.63 -7.09 -1.40
C ILE A 63 -15.37 -7.05 -2.73
N LYS A 64 -16.70 -6.98 -2.67
CA LYS A 64 -17.56 -6.92 -3.85
C LYS A 64 -17.58 -5.49 -4.41
N PRO A 65 -17.62 -5.29 -5.75
CA PRO A 65 -17.73 -3.96 -6.36
C PRO A 65 -18.86 -3.09 -5.77
N ALA A 66 -20.04 -3.69 -5.57
CA ALA A 66 -21.22 -3.01 -5.00
C ALA A 66 -21.02 -2.48 -3.56
N GLN A 67 -19.95 -2.87 -2.86
CA GLN A 67 -19.61 -2.27 -1.56
C GLN A 67 -18.86 -0.94 -1.72
N VAL A 68 -18.17 -0.76 -2.85
CA VAL A 68 -17.35 0.42 -3.17
C VAL A 68 -18.14 1.41 -4.03
N ASP A 69 -19.02 0.93 -4.91
CA ASP A 69 -19.82 1.77 -5.79
C ASP A 69 -20.64 2.79 -5.00
N GLY A 70 -20.63 4.07 -5.42
CA GLY A 70 -21.33 5.15 -4.71
C GLY A 70 -20.58 5.72 -3.50
N SER A 71 -19.34 5.31 -3.26
CA SER A 71 -18.53 5.80 -2.13
C SER A 71 -17.84 7.15 -2.38
N GLU A 72 -18.04 7.79 -3.53
CA GLU A 72 -17.35 9.01 -3.95
C GLU A 72 -17.50 10.14 -2.93
N GLU A 73 -18.70 10.32 -2.38
CA GLU A 73 -19.05 11.38 -1.43
C GLU A 73 -18.98 10.97 0.04
N LYS A 74 -18.55 9.75 0.32
CA LYS A 74 -18.40 9.23 1.67
C LYS A 74 -17.33 10.00 2.42
N ASN A 75 -17.59 10.33 3.69
CA ASN A 75 -16.59 10.96 4.55
C ASN A 75 -15.57 9.91 5.01
N ILE A 76 -14.30 10.14 4.69
CA ILE A 76 -13.17 9.30 5.10
C ILE A 76 -12.29 10.12 6.04
N HIS A 77 -12.23 9.70 7.29
CA HIS A 77 -11.36 10.30 8.30
C HIS A 77 -10.06 9.49 8.43
N LEU A 78 -8.92 10.15 8.28
CA LEU A 78 -7.59 9.55 8.43
C LEU A 78 -6.79 10.24 9.52
N LYS A 79 -6.12 9.42 10.33
CA LYS A 79 -5.07 9.88 11.25
C LYS A 79 -3.69 9.62 10.64
N LEU A 80 -3.01 10.68 10.25
CA LEU A 80 -1.68 10.69 9.66
C LEU A 80 -0.67 11.19 10.70
N GLY A 81 -0.25 10.29 11.59
CA GLY A 81 0.62 10.64 12.72
C GLY A 81 -0.10 11.60 13.68
N PRO A 82 0.43 12.83 13.92
CA PRO A 82 -0.22 13.82 14.76
C PRO A 82 -1.33 14.61 14.05
N ARG A 83 -1.50 14.43 12.74
CA ARG A 83 -2.50 15.16 11.94
C ARG A 83 -3.71 14.29 11.69
N GLU A 84 -4.88 14.90 11.72
CA GLU A 84 -6.13 14.29 11.27
C GLU A 84 -6.59 15.02 10.00
N VAL A 85 -7.07 14.26 9.02
CA VAL A 85 -7.50 14.79 7.73
C VAL A 85 -8.79 14.10 7.31
N ASP A 86 -9.75 14.91 6.89
CA ASP A 86 -11.01 14.46 6.34
C ASP A 86 -11.00 14.59 4.81
N TYR A 87 -11.55 13.58 4.16
CA TYR A 87 -11.69 13.51 2.71
C TYR A 87 -13.10 13.09 2.32
N LYS A 88 -13.50 13.46 1.09
CA LYS A 88 -14.49 12.69 0.34
C LYS A 88 -13.85 11.43 -0.25
N GLY A 89 -14.61 10.35 -0.43
CA GLY A 89 -14.09 9.07 -0.91
C GLY A 89 -13.29 9.17 -2.20
N VAL A 90 -13.77 9.94 -3.18
CA VAL A 90 -13.04 10.16 -4.44
C VAL A 90 -11.74 10.96 -4.24
N GLN A 91 -11.78 11.98 -3.38
CA GLN A 91 -10.60 12.79 -3.04
C GLN A 91 -9.56 11.96 -2.29
N TYR A 92 -10.01 11.09 -1.38
CA TYR A 92 -9.16 10.16 -0.67
C TYR A 92 -8.49 9.18 -1.64
N LEU A 93 -9.26 8.54 -2.51
CA LEU A 93 -8.75 7.52 -3.42
C LEU A 93 -7.71 8.11 -4.38
N LEU A 94 -8.10 9.16 -5.11
CA LEU A 94 -7.29 9.75 -6.18
C LEU A 94 -6.19 10.68 -5.66
N GLY A 95 -6.48 11.43 -4.59
CA GLY A 95 -5.56 12.44 -4.05
C GLY A 95 -4.61 11.94 -2.98
N HIS A 96 -4.89 10.79 -2.34
CA HIS A 96 -4.06 10.27 -1.26
C HIS A 96 -3.67 8.80 -1.46
N ALA A 97 -4.64 7.89 -1.54
CA ALA A 97 -4.38 6.45 -1.52
C ALA A 97 -3.57 5.98 -2.73
N ILE A 98 -3.99 6.32 -3.95
CA ILE A 98 -3.30 5.92 -5.18
C ILE A 98 -1.88 6.52 -5.26
N PRO A 99 -1.67 7.83 -5.05
CA PRO A 99 -0.33 8.40 -5.05
C PRO A 99 0.60 7.77 -3.99
N ASN A 100 0.09 7.56 -2.78
CA ASN A 100 0.88 6.97 -1.69
C ASN A 100 1.24 5.50 -1.99
N PHE A 101 0.30 4.71 -2.52
CA PHE A 101 0.56 3.33 -2.93
C PHE A 101 1.69 3.25 -3.96
N TYR A 102 1.57 4.00 -5.06
CA TYR A 102 2.59 3.97 -6.12
C TYR A 102 3.94 4.51 -5.68
N PHE A 103 3.97 5.51 -4.78
CA PHE A 103 5.22 5.98 -4.19
C PHE A 103 5.97 4.85 -3.47
N HIS A 104 5.28 4.07 -2.62
CA HIS A 104 5.90 3.00 -1.86
C HIS A 104 6.28 1.80 -2.73
N VAL A 105 5.47 1.45 -3.74
CA VAL A 105 5.82 0.38 -4.70
C VAL A 105 7.04 0.77 -5.53
N THR A 106 7.08 2.00 -6.06
CA THR A 106 8.23 2.50 -6.84
C THR A 106 9.48 2.58 -5.98
N THR A 107 9.36 3.07 -4.74
CA THR A 107 10.50 3.12 -3.81
C THR A 107 11.03 1.72 -3.49
N ALA A 108 10.16 0.72 -3.31
CA ALA A 108 10.58 -0.68 -3.11
C ALA A 108 11.31 -1.24 -4.35
N TYR A 109 10.79 -0.96 -5.54
CA TYR A 109 11.44 -1.28 -6.81
C TYR A 109 12.85 -0.66 -6.89
N ASP A 110 12.96 0.64 -6.61
CA ASP A 110 14.21 1.38 -6.69
C ASP A 110 15.24 0.88 -5.68
N ILE A 111 14.83 0.52 -4.45
CA ILE A 111 15.76 -0.07 -3.46
C ILE A 111 16.35 -1.38 -4.00
N LEU A 112 15.52 -2.28 -4.55
CA LEU A 112 16.02 -3.54 -5.10
C LEU A 112 16.95 -3.30 -6.28
N ARG A 113 16.55 -2.43 -7.22
CA ARG A 113 17.34 -2.12 -8.41
C ARG A 113 18.67 -1.45 -8.07
N HIS A 114 18.67 -0.52 -7.11
CA HIS A 114 19.88 0.13 -6.60
C HIS A 114 20.85 -0.86 -5.95
N ASN A 115 20.34 -1.96 -5.35
CA ASN A 115 21.16 -3.01 -4.72
C ASN A 115 21.54 -4.14 -5.70
N GLY A 116 21.40 -3.94 -7.02
CA GLY A 116 21.90 -4.86 -8.04
C GLY A 116 20.91 -5.95 -8.47
N VAL A 117 19.64 -5.90 -8.07
CA VAL A 117 18.62 -6.78 -8.62
C VAL A 117 18.26 -6.31 -10.03
N GLU A 118 18.36 -7.20 -11.02
CA GLU A 118 18.12 -6.91 -12.45
C GLU A 118 16.63 -6.74 -12.78
N LEU A 119 16.00 -5.72 -12.20
CA LEU A 119 14.63 -5.32 -12.50
C LEU A 119 14.59 -4.39 -13.71
N ALA A 120 13.62 -4.60 -14.58
CA ALA A 120 13.28 -3.76 -15.71
C ALA A 120 11.92 -3.08 -15.48
N LYS A 121 11.57 -2.11 -16.34
CA LYS A 121 10.29 -1.38 -16.23
C LYS A 121 9.07 -2.31 -16.39
N ARG A 122 9.23 -3.40 -17.16
CA ARG A 122 8.20 -4.44 -17.34
C ARG A 122 7.87 -5.18 -16.03
N ASP A 123 8.81 -5.29 -15.09
CA ASP A 123 8.54 -5.94 -13.80
C ASP A 123 7.67 -5.06 -12.90
N TYR A 124 7.70 -3.73 -13.11
CA TYR A 124 6.81 -2.78 -12.44
C TYR A 124 5.44 -2.67 -13.13
N LEU A 125 5.41 -2.58 -14.47
CA LEU A 125 4.16 -2.44 -15.22
C LEU A 125 3.39 -3.76 -15.40
N ALA A 126 4.04 -4.91 -15.19
CA ALA A 126 3.54 -6.23 -15.55
C ALA A 126 3.16 -6.34 -17.05
N ASN A 127 2.15 -7.16 -17.37
CA ASN A 127 1.54 -7.22 -18.70
C ASN A 127 0.37 -6.20 -18.75
N PRO A 128 0.52 -5.07 -19.45
CA PRO A 128 -0.54 -4.07 -19.59
C PRO A 128 -1.72 -4.56 -20.45
#